data_AF-A0A926SVS2-F1
#
_entry.id   AF-A0A926SVS2-F1
#
_cell.length_a   1.000
_cell.length_b   1.000
_cell.length_c   1.000
_cell.angle_alpha   90.00
_cell.angle_beta   90.00
_cell.angle_gamma   90.00
#
_symmetry.space_group_name_H-M   'P 1'
#
loop_
_entity.id
_entity.type
_entity.pdbx_description
1 polymer ?
#
loop_
_entity_poly.entity_id
_entity_poly.type
_entity_poly.pdbx_seq_one_letter_code
_entity_poly.pdbx_strand_id
1 'polypeptide(L)'
;MNINQLVKQVNATWKIEKICKELSEAKQVFTNSEREQTLSQKESDCLCALLCNKQPREIAKLLGVNPEGINVDLSRGLYRYIETLIQSKTNEAVRIQWSNIPRLLENLGYKRSPFDPPTNGEVRAKWRLTIDIPHIHNLQLEAILDLLRRIMGNASLRVEKIEEGSIVLVFDGTQEGFEQIQELFRTGELTELLGVPVLDVQLESVIQSATPVNLGEWFQDNFVEAIQAGWQTIEEIFGIRTRSPAFRSNAVKRAKQIQVGDRALALILDLKQIEDGEISTFLGVYPLGEQTYLPENLKIAIFIESEEPLEIPVTKNSQGLIQELFFSSGEQFRVQLSLGDDSITEYFSYE
;
A
#
# COMPACT_ATOMS: atom_id res chain seq x y z
N MET A 1 -10.38 -19.27 -14.83
CA MET A 1 -10.09 -17.86 -14.53
C MET A 1 -10.22 -17.06 -15.83
N ASN A 2 -11.07 -16.02 -15.85
CA ASN A 2 -11.28 -15.17 -17.03
C ASN A 2 -10.38 -13.91 -16.99
N ILE A 3 -10.38 -13.12 -18.06
CA ILE A 3 -9.50 -11.94 -18.16
C ILE A 3 -9.81 -10.88 -17.09
N ASN A 4 -11.08 -10.70 -16.73
CA ASN A 4 -11.48 -9.74 -15.70
C ASN A 4 -10.94 -10.13 -14.32
N GLN A 5 -10.93 -11.43 -13.98
CA GLN A 5 -10.32 -11.93 -12.76
C GLN A 5 -8.80 -11.72 -12.75
N LEU A 6 -8.14 -11.85 -13.91
CA LEU A 6 -6.70 -11.59 -14.04
C LEU A 6 -6.38 -10.11 -13.84
N VAL A 7 -7.13 -9.22 -14.50
CA VAL A 7 -6.97 -7.77 -14.34
C VAL A 7 -7.15 -7.37 -12.89
N LYS A 8 -8.14 -7.91 -12.19
CA LYS A 8 -8.33 -7.68 -10.75
C LYS A 8 -7.14 -8.15 -9.92
N GLN A 9 -6.70 -9.40 -10.09
CA GLN A 9 -5.53 -9.93 -9.38
C GLN A 9 -4.27 -9.09 -9.62
N VAL A 10 -4.04 -8.63 -10.85
CA VAL A 10 -2.89 -7.81 -11.21
C VAL A 10 -2.97 -6.42 -10.57
N ASN A 11 -4.14 -5.79 -10.57
CA ASN A 11 -4.34 -4.50 -9.89
C ASN A 11 -3.95 -4.56 -8.40
N ALA A 12 -4.27 -5.67 -7.72
CA ALA A 12 -3.94 -5.88 -6.32
C ALA A 12 -2.44 -6.12 -6.06
N THR A 13 -1.71 -6.65 -7.05
CA THR A 13 -0.32 -7.11 -6.86
C THR A 13 0.73 -6.28 -7.62
N TRP A 14 0.32 -5.41 -8.54
CA TRP A 14 1.19 -4.60 -9.39
C TRP A 14 0.72 -3.15 -9.42
N LYS A 15 1.67 -2.22 -9.55
CA LYS A 15 1.42 -0.79 -9.79
C LYS A 15 0.95 -0.57 -11.24
N ILE A 16 -0.13 -1.24 -11.66
CA ILE A 16 -0.49 -1.38 -13.08
C ILE A 16 -0.75 -0.04 -13.77
N GLU A 17 -1.31 0.94 -13.07
CA GLU A 17 -1.52 2.30 -13.59
C GLU A 17 -0.19 2.97 -13.94
N LYS A 18 0.79 2.88 -13.03
CA LYS A 18 2.16 3.34 -13.25
C LYS A 18 2.82 2.60 -14.42
N ILE A 19 2.74 1.27 -14.45
CA ILE A 19 3.29 0.46 -15.56
C ILE A 19 2.67 0.89 -16.89
N CYS A 20 1.34 1.05 -16.94
CA CYS A 20 0.63 1.42 -18.16
C CYS A 20 0.98 2.83 -18.64
N LYS A 21 1.15 3.79 -17.73
CA LYS A 21 1.60 5.14 -18.04
C LYS A 21 3.01 5.11 -18.65
N GLU A 22 3.96 4.47 -17.96
CA GLU A 22 5.36 4.43 -18.41
C GLU A 22 5.55 3.60 -19.68
N LEU A 23 4.76 2.55 -19.89
CA LEU A 23 4.75 1.80 -21.15
C LEU A 23 4.10 2.59 -22.30
N SER A 24 3.16 3.49 -22.00
CA SER A 24 2.58 4.38 -23.01
C SER A 24 3.61 5.40 -23.50
N GLU A 25 4.42 5.93 -22.58
CA GLU A 25 5.60 6.75 -22.90
C GLU A 25 6.62 5.95 -23.73
N ALA A 26 6.95 4.73 -23.32
CA ALA A 26 7.86 3.85 -24.05
C ALA A 26 7.34 3.50 -25.46
N LYS A 27 6.02 3.30 -25.61
CA LYS A 27 5.36 3.11 -26.92
C LYS A 27 5.50 4.33 -27.81
N GLN A 28 5.33 5.54 -27.27
CA GLN A 28 5.52 6.77 -28.02
C GLN A 28 6.96 6.90 -28.54
N VAL A 29 7.95 6.62 -27.69
CA VAL A 29 9.37 6.61 -28.06
C VAL A 29 9.64 5.55 -29.14
N PHE A 30 9.20 4.32 -28.93
CA PHE A 30 9.43 3.21 -29.88
C PHE A 30 8.79 3.46 -31.25
N THR A 31 7.59 4.05 -31.28
CA THR A 31 6.89 4.37 -32.54
C THR A 31 7.36 5.66 -33.18
N ASN A 32 8.23 6.43 -32.52
CA ASN A 32 8.66 7.76 -32.93
C ASN A 32 7.46 8.67 -33.27
N SER A 33 6.41 8.61 -32.45
CA SER A 33 5.17 9.36 -32.65
C SER A 33 5.27 10.72 -31.97
N GLU A 34 4.98 11.79 -32.70
CA GLU A 34 4.83 13.14 -32.15
C GLU A 34 3.53 13.30 -31.34
N ARG A 35 2.59 12.36 -31.48
CA ARG A 35 1.33 12.35 -30.72
C ARG A 35 1.47 11.46 -29.50
N GLU A 36 0.91 11.93 -28.38
CA GLU A 36 0.75 11.15 -27.16
C GLU A 36 0.13 9.79 -27.49
N GLN A 37 0.76 8.72 -27.01
CA GLN A 37 0.30 7.35 -27.20
C GLN A 37 -0.27 6.83 -25.89
N THR A 38 -1.23 5.92 -26.00
CA THR A 38 -1.73 5.13 -24.88
C THR A 38 -1.72 3.65 -25.23
N LEU A 39 -1.57 2.80 -24.21
CA LEU A 39 -1.83 1.38 -24.36
C LEU A 39 -3.31 1.17 -24.65
N SER A 40 -3.59 0.38 -25.68
CA SER A 40 -4.93 -0.11 -25.98
C SER A 40 -5.39 -1.12 -24.94
N GLN A 41 -6.70 -1.32 -24.82
CA GLN A 41 -7.26 -2.30 -23.89
C GLN A 41 -6.66 -3.70 -24.10
N LYS A 42 -6.49 -4.12 -25.37
CA LYS A 42 -5.90 -5.42 -25.70
C LYS A 42 -4.44 -5.53 -25.22
N GLU A 43 -3.66 -4.46 -25.32
CA GLU A 43 -2.27 -4.44 -24.82
C GLU A 43 -2.24 -4.50 -23.28
N SER A 44 -3.15 -3.78 -22.61
CA SER A 44 -3.31 -3.83 -21.15
C SER A 44 -3.73 -5.22 -20.65
N ASP A 45 -4.69 -5.86 -21.32
CA ASP A 45 -5.13 -7.22 -20.99
C ASP A 45 -3.99 -8.24 -21.19
N CYS A 46 -3.22 -8.08 -22.28
CA CYS A 46 -2.03 -8.90 -22.52
C CYS A 46 -0.97 -8.72 -21.44
N LEU A 47 -0.71 -7.47 -21.02
CA LEU A 47 0.22 -7.15 -19.94
C LEU A 47 -0.22 -7.84 -18.64
N CYS A 48 -1.49 -7.71 -18.27
CA CYS A 48 -2.03 -8.38 -17.08
C CYS A 48 -1.84 -9.90 -17.14
N ALA A 49 -2.14 -10.52 -18.28
CA ALA A 49 -1.95 -11.96 -18.44
C ALA A 49 -0.47 -12.38 -18.34
N LEU A 50 0.45 -11.58 -18.90
CA LEU A 50 1.90 -11.82 -18.78
C LEU A 50 2.40 -11.70 -17.33
N LEU A 51 1.93 -10.68 -16.59
CA LEU A 51 2.26 -10.49 -15.17
C LEU A 51 1.79 -11.66 -14.30
N CYS A 52 0.72 -12.34 -14.69
CA CYS A 52 0.26 -13.59 -14.08
C CYS A 52 0.93 -14.86 -14.66
N ASN A 53 2.08 -14.74 -15.32
CA ASN A 53 2.84 -15.84 -15.93
C ASN A 53 2.04 -16.68 -16.95
N LYS A 54 1.05 -16.10 -17.64
CA LYS A 54 0.35 -16.78 -18.73
C LYS A 54 1.19 -16.75 -20.00
N GLN A 55 1.38 -17.92 -20.61
CA GLN A 55 2.12 -18.00 -21.87
C GLN A 55 1.25 -17.49 -23.04
N PRO A 56 1.83 -17.04 -24.17
CA PRO A 56 1.05 -16.45 -25.28
C PRO A 56 -0.13 -17.28 -25.80
N ARG A 57 0.00 -18.62 -25.79
CA ARG A 57 -1.09 -19.53 -26.18
C ARG A 57 -2.28 -19.50 -25.22
N GLU A 58 -2.04 -19.30 -23.93
CA GLU A 58 -3.10 -19.15 -22.92
C GLU A 58 -3.76 -17.77 -23.05
N ILE A 59 -2.96 -16.72 -23.29
CA ILE A 59 -3.46 -15.37 -23.56
C ILE A 59 -4.42 -15.38 -24.76
N ALA A 60 -4.03 -16.08 -25.85
CA ALA A 60 -4.89 -16.24 -27.01
C ALA A 60 -6.27 -16.83 -26.67
N LYS A 61 -6.29 -17.89 -25.84
CA LYS A 61 -7.52 -18.53 -25.38
C LYS A 61 -8.35 -17.61 -24.50
N LEU A 62 -7.71 -16.87 -23.59
CA LEU A 62 -8.37 -15.94 -22.67
C LEU A 62 -9.05 -14.78 -23.39
N LEU A 63 -8.42 -14.28 -24.46
CA LEU A 63 -8.92 -13.16 -25.26
C LEU A 63 -9.79 -13.60 -26.45
N GLY A 64 -9.93 -14.90 -26.70
CA GLY A 64 -10.67 -15.42 -27.85
C GLY A 64 -10.04 -15.07 -29.20
N VAL A 65 -8.72 -14.94 -29.28
CA VAL A 65 -7.97 -14.53 -30.48
C VAL A 65 -7.08 -15.65 -31.04
N ASN A 66 -6.62 -15.48 -32.28
CA ASN A 66 -5.71 -16.43 -32.93
C ASN A 66 -4.34 -16.48 -32.21
N PRO A 67 -3.85 -17.67 -31.78
CA PRO A 67 -2.54 -17.85 -31.16
C PRO A 67 -1.33 -17.40 -31.99
N GLU A 68 -1.39 -17.41 -33.32
CA GLU A 68 -0.28 -16.90 -34.13
C GLU A 68 -0.28 -15.37 -34.17
N GLY A 69 -1.46 -14.77 -34.30
CA GLY A 69 -1.64 -13.31 -34.26
C GLY A 69 -1.13 -12.71 -32.95
N ILE A 70 -1.47 -13.32 -31.81
CA ILE A 70 -1.03 -12.79 -30.51
C ILE A 70 0.49 -12.79 -30.36
N ASN A 71 1.19 -13.80 -30.89
CA ASN A 71 2.65 -13.86 -30.81
C ASN A 71 3.30 -12.73 -31.62
N VAL A 72 2.75 -12.45 -32.80
CA VAL A 72 3.21 -11.34 -33.65
C VAL A 72 2.92 -10.00 -32.98
N ASP A 73 1.71 -9.81 -32.45
CA ASP A 73 1.29 -8.60 -31.76
C ASP A 73 2.19 -8.31 -30.55
N LEU A 74 2.43 -9.31 -29.69
CA LEU A 74 3.31 -9.18 -28.53
C LEU A 74 4.76 -8.84 -28.93
N SER A 75 5.30 -9.51 -29.95
CA SER A 75 6.69 -9.33 -30.38
C SER A 75 6.95 -7.99 -31.09
N ARG A 76 5.95 -7.43 -31.76
CA ARG A 76 6.04 -6.14 -32.44
C ARG A 76 5.56 -4.96 -31.61
N GLY A 77 4.76 -5.22 -30.57
CA GLY A 77 4.22 -4.22 -29.65
C GLY A 77 4.80 -4.39 -28.26
N LEU A 78 4.03 -5.00 -27.36
CA LEU A 78 4.27 -4.95 -25.91
C LEU A 78 5.68 -5.35 -25.46
N TYR A 79 6.31 -6.37 -26.08
CA TYR A 79 7.69 -6.73 -25.75
C TYR A 79 8.68 -5.62 -26.08
N ARG A 80 8.47 -4.89 -27.18
CA ARG A 80 9.32 -3.75 -27.56
C ARG A 80 9.13 -2.57 -26.62
N TYR A 81 7.90 -2.31 -26.20
CA TYR A 81 7.62 -1.24 -25.24
C TYR A 81 8.29 -1.53 -23.90
N ILE A 82 8.25 -2.79 -23.44
CA ILE A 82 8.94 -3.22 -22.22
C ILE A 82 10.47 -3.15 -22.39
N GLU A 83 11.04 -3.56 -23.54
CA GLU A 83 12.47 -3.38 -23.83
C GLU A 83 12.89 -1.91 -23.72
N THR A 84 12.13 -1.02 -24.36
CA THR A 84 12.38 0.43 -24.33
C THR A 84 12.28 0.99 -22.92
N LEU A 85 11.28 0.58 -22.13
CA LEU A 85 11.11 0.99 -20.74
C LEU A 85 12.28 0.54 -19.85
N ILE A 86 12.73 -0.71 -19.99
CA ILE A 86 13.86 -1.20 -19.20
C ILE A 86 15.13 -0.45 -19.60
N GLN A 87 15.37 -0.30 -20.89
CA GLN A 87 16.56 0.39 -21.39
C GLN A 87 16.60 1.86 -20.93
N SER A 88 15.46 2.55 -20.87
CA SER A 88 15.42 3.94 -20.39
C SER A 88 15.73 4.06 -18.89
N LYS A 89 15.39 3.06 -18.08
CA LYS A 89 15.63 3.07 -16.63
C LYS A 89 17.00 2.53 -16.21
N THR A 90 17.49 1.49 -16.88
CA THR A 90 18.73 0.80 -16.46
C THR A 90 19.91 1.11 -17.36
N ASN A 91 19.68 1.75 -18.52
CA ASN A 91 20.66 1.95 -19.58
C ASN A 91 21.25 0.63 -20.14
N GLU A 92 20.57 -0.50 -19.89
CA GLU A 92 20.96 -1.83 -20.37
C GLU A 92 19.95 -2.40 -21.37
N ALA A 93 20.45 -3.01 -22.45
CA ALA A 93 19.61 -3.75 -23.38
C ALA A 93 19.30 -5.13 -22.80
N VAL A 94 18.00 -5.45 -22.66
CA VAL A 94 17.53 -6.73 -22.13
C VAL A 94 16.76 -7.49 -23.20
N ARG A 95 16.96 -8.81 -23.26
CA ARG A 95 16.17 -9.69 -24.12
C ARG A 95 14.87 -10.08 -23.41
N ILE A 96 13.73 -9.68 -23.98
CA ILE A 96 12.42 -10.04 -23.42
C ILE A 96 12.01 -11.46 -23.77
N GLN A 97 11.52 -12.18 -22.76
CA GLN A 97 10.80 -13.44 -22.87
C GLN A 97 9.57 -13.35 -21.99
N TRP A 98 8.42 -13.90 -22.42
CA TRP A 98 7.18 -13.81 -21.64
C TRP A 98 7.34 -14.23 -20.17
N SER A 99 8.19 -15.22 -19.90
CA SER A 99 8.45 -15.77 -18.57
C SER A 99 9.35 -14.91 -17.69
N ASN A 100 10.14 -13.98 -18.28
CA ASN A 100 11.03 -13.11 -17.50
C ASN A 100 10.43 -11.73 -17.22
N ILE A 101 9.35 -11.34 -17.91
CA ILE A 101 8.69 -10.04 -17.76
C ILE A 101 8.29 -9.75 -16.32
N PRO A 102 7.61 -10.66 -15.57
CA PRO A 102 7.22 -10.36 -14.20
C PRO A 102 8.44 -10.04 -13.33
N ARG A 103 9.47 -10.89 -13.35
CA ARG A 103 10.70 -10.67 -12.56
C ARG A 103 11.41 -9.37 -12.94
N LEU A 104 11.45 -9.02 -14.22
CA LEU A 104 12.09 -7.78 -14.66
C LEU A 104 11.34 -6.55 -14.15
N LEU A 105 10.01 -6.55 -14.23
CA LEU A 105 9.20 -5.44 -13.73
C LEU A 105 9.18 -5.37 -12.20
N GLU A 106 9.24 -6.52 -11.52
CA GLU A 106 9.41 -6.58 -10.06
C GLU A 106 10.74 -5.94 -9.63
N ASN A 107 11.84 -6.26 -10.31
CA ASN A 107 13.15 -5.65 -10.03
C ASN A 107 13.21 -4.14 -10.29
N LEU A 108 12.28 -3.61 -11.09
CA LEU A 108 12.13 -2.17 -11.33
C LEU A 108 11.16 -1.50 -10.34
N GLY A 109 10.68 -2.22 -9.32
CA GLY A 109 9.80 -1.68 -8.28
C GLY A 109 8.34 -1.55 -8.69
N TYR A 110 7.90 -2.23 -9.77
CA TYR A 110 6.51 -2.17 -10.22
C TYR A 110 5.58 -3.18 -9.53
N LYS A 111 6.14 -4.17 -8.86
CA LYS A 111 5.34 -5.06 -8.03
C LYS A 111 4.96 -4.30 -6.77
N ARG A 112 3.70 -4.43 -6.35
CA ARG A 112 3.27 -3.72 -5.15
C ARG A 112 3.99 -4.25 -3.94
N SER A 113 4.50 -3.32 -3.17
CA SER A 113 4.96 -3.51 -1.83
C SER A 113 3.76 -3.44 -0.87
N PRO A 114 3.76 -4.19 0.25
CA PRO A 114 2.82 -3.96 1.36
C PRO A 114 2.89 -2.52 1.91
N PHE A 115 3.91 -1.76 1.55
CA PHE A 115 4.13 -0.36 1.91
C PHE A 115 3.54 0.65 0.92
N ASP A 116 3.12 0.20 -0.27
CA ASP A 116 2.51 1.10 -1.25
C ASP A 116 1.14 1.59 -0.78
N PRO A 117 0.75 2.81 -1.17
CA PRO A 117 -0.55 3.32 -0.86
C PRO A 117 -1.67 2.55 -1.58
N PRO A 118 -2.89 2.57 -1.00
CA PRO A 118 -4.04 2.01 -1.68
C PRO A 118 -4.28 2.77 -3.00
N THR A 119 -4.61 2.04 -4.06
CA THR A 119 -5.06 2.62 -5.33
C THR A 119 -6.35 3.39 -5.14
N ASN A 120 -6.60 4.33 -6.05
CA ASN A 120 -7.85 5.06 -6.10
C ASN A 120 -9.02 4.07 -6.25
N GLY A 121 -9.90 3.99 -5.23
CA GLY A 121 -11.01 3.03 -5.15
C GLY A 121 -10.72 1.69 -4.44
N GLU A 122 -9.52 1.48 -3.90
CA GLU A 122 -9.17 0.27 -3.14
C GLU A 122 -9.72 0.30 -1.70
N VAL A 123 -10.90 -0.28 -1.52
CA VAL A 123 -11.54 -0.36 -0.20
C VAL A 123 -10.73 -1.28 0.72
N ARG A 124 -10.30 -0.77 1.88
CA ARG A 124 -9.64 -1.58 2.90
C ARG A 124 -10.67 -2.17 3.86
N ALA A 125 -10.32 -3.27 4.48
CA ALA A 125 -11.14 -4.00 5.41
C ALA A 125 -10.28 -4.45 6.58
N LYS A 126 -10.78 -4.22 7.79
CA LYS A 126 -10.35 -4.96 8.96
C LYS A 126 -11.17 -6.24 9.02
N TRP A 127 -10.53 -7.38 9.06
CA TRP A 127 -11.20 -8.67 9.10
C TRP A 127 -10.43 -9.67 9.95
N ARG A 128 -11.12 -10.71 10.39
CA ARG A 128 -10.70 -11.66 11.42
C ARG A 128 -10.72 -13.07 10.84
N LEU A 129 -9.66 -13.85 11.05
CA LEU A 129 -9.56 -15.28 10.76
C LEU A 129 -9.35 -16.03 12.07
N THR A 130 -10.19 -17.02 12.35
CA THR A 130 -10.03 -17.90 13.50
C THR A 130 -9.57 -19.27 13.03
N ILE A 131 -8.48 -19.77 13.59
CA ILE A 131 -7.88 -21.07 13.23
C ILE A 131 -7.80 -21.94 14.47
N ASP A 132 -8.16 -23.22 14.35
CA ASP A 132 -7.98 -24.23 15.39
C ASP A 132 -6.55 -24.79 15.34
N ILE A 133 -5.73 -24.44 16.33
CA ILE A 133 -4.39 -25.01 16.48
C ILE A 133 -4.20 -25.46 17.93
N PRO A 134 -4.28 -26.78 18.21
CA PRO A 134 -4.18 -27.33 19.57
C PRO A 134 -2.85 -27.01 20.28
N HIS A 135 -1.74 -27.04 19.54
CA HIS A 135 -0.40 -26.78 20.04
C HIS A 135 0.37 -25.93 19.03
N ILE A 136 0.54 -24.64 19.32
CA ILE A 136 1.26 -23.73 18.42
C ILE A 136 2.76 -23.80 18.68
N HIS A 137 3.54 -24.05 17.62
CA HIS A 137 4.99 -23.85 17.63
C HIS A 137 5.32 -22.62 16.77
N ASN A 138 6.23 -21.74 17.23
CA ASN A 138 6.58 -20.49 16.52
C ASN A 138 6.89 -20.68 15.03
N LEU A 139 7.57 -21.77 14.67
CA LEU A 139 7.91 -22.11 13.27
C LEU A 139 6.68 -22.40 12.40
N GLN A 140 5.64 -22.99 12.98
CA GLN A 140 4.42 -23.37 12.27
C GLN A 140 3.49 -22.16 12.10
N LEU A 141 3.45 -21.27 13.09
CA LEU A 141 2.78 -19.98 12.98
C LEU A 141 3.40 -19.15 11.87
N GLU A 142 4.73 -18.96 11.84
CA GLU A 142 5.39 -18.17 10.79
C GLU A 142 5.15 -18.73 9.38
N ALA A 143 5.14 -20.06 9.22
CA ALA A 143 4.81 -20.67 7.94
C ALA A 143 3.36 -20.38 7.49
N ILE A 144 2.42 -20.37 8.43
CA ILE A 144 1.02 -19.98 8.18
C ILE A 144 0.93 -18.50 7.82
N LEU A 145 1.63 -17.63 8.55
CA LEU A 145 1.66 -16.20 8.28
C LEU A 145 2.25 -15.91 6.89
N ASP A 146 3.34 -16.58 6.53
CA ASP A 146 3.95 -16.45 5.21
C ASP A 146 3.05 -16.96 4.07
N LEU A 147 2.32 -18.05 4.29
CA LEU A 147 1.37 -18.54 3.30
C LEU A 147 0.20 -17.57 3.12
N LEU A 148 -0.35 -17.04 4.22
CA LEU A 148 -1.41 -16.03 4.19
C LEU A 148 -0.92 -14.74 3.50
N ARG A 149 0.30 -14.27 3.80
CA ARG A 149 0.93 -13.14 3.10
C ARG A 149 1.03 -13.40 1.59
N ARG A 150 1.37 -14.63 1.17
CA ARG A 150 1.44 -15.00 -0.25
C ARG A 150 0.09 -15.06 -0.95
N ILE A 151 -0.96 -15.50 -0.26
CA ILE A 151 -2.33 -15.57 -0.82
C ILE A 151 -2.92 -14.17 -0.95
N MET A 152 -2.71 -13.32 0.05
CA MET A 152 -3.36 -12.01 0.16
C MET A 152 -2.55 -10.86 -0.42
N GLY A 153 -1.29 -11.08 -0.76
CA GLY A 153 -0.42 -10.06 -1.32
C GLY A 153 -0.13 -8.91 -0.34
N ASN A 154 -0.76 -7.77 -0.54
CA ASN A 154 -0.46 -6.47 0.08
C ASN A 154 -1.14 -6.22 1.44
N ALA A 155 -1.79 -7.22 2.03
CA ALA A 155 -2.48 -7.08 3.32
C ALA A 155 -1.49 -7.08 4.50
N SER A 156 -1.67 -6.16 5.43
CA SER A 156 -0.95 -6.19 6.72
C SER A 156 -1.62 -7.20 7.64
N LEU A 157 -0.83 -8.16 8.13
CA LEU A 157 -1.28 -9.28 8.96
C LEU A 157 -0.79 -9.07 10.39
N ARG A 158 -1.69 -9.20 11.36
CA ARG A 158 -1.35 -9.21 12.79
C ARG A 158 -2.05 -10.37 13.50
N VAL A 159 -1.40 -10.91 14.53
CA VAL A 159 -2.00 -11.88 15.44
C VAL A 159 -2.69 -11.08 16.55
N GLU A 160 -4.02 -11.13 16.65
CA GLU A 160 -4.79 -10.40 17.68
C GLU A 160 -4.84 -11.20 18.99
N LYS A 161 -5.01 -12.53 18.91
CA LYS A 161 -5.15 -13.35 20.10
C LYS A 161 -4.64 -14.78 19.88
N ILE A 162 -3.98 -15.33 20.88
CA ILE A 162 -3.63 -16.76 20.95
C ILE A 162 -4.28 -17.32 22.21
N GLU A 163 -5.24 -18.23 22.04
CA GLU A 163 -5.87 -19.00 23.11
C GLU A 163 -5.50 -20.48 22.99
N GLU A 164 -5.71 -21.24 24.07
CA GLU A 164 -5.46 -22.69 24.05
C GLU A 164 -6.45 -23.36 23.09
N GLY A 165 -5.95 -23.88 21.96
CA GLY A 165 -6.77 -24.50 20.91
C GLY A 165 -7.32 -23.54 19.85
N SER A 166 -7.10 -22.22 19.94
CA SER A 166 -7.50 -21.33 18.84
C SER A 166 -6.64 -20.07 18.72
N ILE A 167 -6.44 -19.62 17.49
CA ILE A 167 -5.72 -18.38 17.19
C ILE A 167 -6.65 -17.47 16.41
N VAL A 168 -6.70 -16.21 16.83
CA VAL A 168 -7.42 -15.16 16.13
C VAL A 168 -6.39 -14.25 15.46
N LEU A 169 -6.41 -14.24 14.14
CA LEU A 169 -5.61 -13.36 13.30
C LEU A 169 -6.49 -12.20 12.83
N VAL A 170 -5.96 -10.99 12.90
CA VAL A 170 -6.62 -9.79 12.39
C VAL A 170 -5.80 -9.20 11.27
N PHE A 171 -6.49 -8.88 10.19
CA PHE A 171 -5.91 -8.37 8.97
C PHE A 171 -6.43 -6.97 8.76
N ASP A 172 -5.51 -6.06 8.46
CA ASP A 172 -5.83 -4.81 7.78
C ASP A 172 -5.34 -4.99 6.34
N GLY A 173 -6.29 -5.38 5.48
CA GLY A 173 -6.05 -5.74 4.09
C GLY A 173 -7.09 -5.15 3.16
N THR A 174 -7.06 -5.53 1.90
CA THR A 174 -8.07 -5.09 0.93
C THR A 174 -9.38 -5.83 1.15
N GLN A 175 -10.51 -5.20 0.82
CA GLN A 175 -11.81 -5.87 0.79
C GLN A 175 -11.78 -7.03 -0.22
N GLU A 176 -11.10 -6.88 -1.35
CA GLU A 176 -10.94 -7.97 -2.32
C GLU A 176 -10.16 -9.15 -1.73
N GLY A 177 -9.10 -8.89 -0.96
CA GLY A 177 -8.35 -9.93 -0.24
C GLY A 177 -9.22 -10.65 0.78
N PHE A 178 -10.09 -9.92 1.49
CA PHE A 178 -11.10 -10.53 2.34
C PHE A 178 -12.06 -11.42 1.54
N GLU A 179 -12.61 -10.93 0.42
CA GLU A 179 -13.55 -11.69 -0.42
C GLU A 179 -12.91 -12.97 -0.98
N GLN A 180 -11.64 -12.91 -1.38
CA GLN A 180 -10.89 -14.09 -1.84
C GLN A 180 -10.70 -15.12 -0.72
N ILE A 181 -10.31 -14.69 0.48
CA ILE A 181 -10.11 -15.59 1.62
C ILE A 181 -11.45 -16.16 2.10
N GLN A 182 -12.50 -15.35 2.11
CA GLN A 182 -13.85 -15.78 2.43
C GLN A 182 -14.35 -16.84 1.43
N GLU A 183 -14.04 -16.68 0.14
CA GLU A 183 -14.37 -17.69 -0.87
C GLU A 183 -13.61 -18.99 -0.65
N LEU A 184 -12.29 -18.93 -0.43
CA LEU A 184 -11.46 -20.11 -0.14
C LEU A 184 -11.91 -20.82 1.14
N PHE A 185 -12.36 -20.07 2.15
CA PHE A 185 -12.93 -20.63 3.36
C PHE A 185 -14.25 -21.36 3.06
N ARG A 186 -15.14 -20.72 2.29
CA ARG A 186 -16.44 -21.28 1.90
C ARG A 186 -16.29 -22.56 1.05
N THR A 187 -15.26 -22.65 0.21
CA THR A 187 -14.99 -23.84 -0.61
C THR A 187 -14.22 -24.93 0.16
N GLY A 188 -13.68 -24.62 1.34
CA GLY A 188 -12.86 -25.53 2.14
C GLY A 188 -11.38 -25.59 1.71
N GLU A 189 -11.02 -24.95 0.59
CA GLU A 189 -9.65 -24.91 0.05
C GLU A 189 -8.68 -24.20 1.01
N LEU A 190 -9.17 -23.23 1.79
CA LEU A 190 -8.33 -22.50 2.75
C LEU A 190 -7.76 -23.43 3.83
N THR A 191 -8.57 -24.38 4.31
CA THR A 191 -8.14 -25.39 5.29
C THR A 191 -7.13 -26.36 4.69
N GLU A 192 -7.32 -26.77 3.44
CA GLU A 192 -6.37 -27.64 2.73
C GLU A 192 -5.02 -26.95 2.53
N LEU A 193 -5.04 -25.67 2.16
CA LEU A 193 -3.84 -24.85 1.93
C LEU A 193 -3.05 -24.62 3.22
N LEU A 194 -3.74 -24.24 4.31
CA LEU A 194 -3.09 -23.93 5.58
C LEU A 194 -2.67 -25.19 6.35
N GLY A 195 -3.27 -26.34 6.05
CA GLY A 195 -3.02 -27.60 6.76
C GLY A 195 -3.53 -27.60 8.20
N VAL A 196 -4.38 -26.64 8.56
CA VAL A 196 -4.99 -26.44 9.88
C VAL A 196 -6.45 -26.05 9.71
N PRO A 197 -7.37 -26.50 10.59
CA PRO A 197 -8.78 -26.16 10.46
C PRO A 197 -9.01 -24.66 10.63
N VAL A 198 -9.59 -24.04 9.60
CA VAL A 198 -10.13 -22.68 9.72
C VAL A 198 -11.53 -22.78 10.31
N LEU A 199 -11.76 -22.07 11.41
CA LEU A 199 -13.04 -22.06 12.11
C LEU A 199 -13.96 -20.96 11.58
N ASP A 200 -13.40 -19.79 11.26
CA ASP A 200 -14.22 -18.63 10.86
C ASP A 200 -13.42 -17.55 10.10
N VAL A 201 -14.12 -16.79 9.26
CA VAL A 201 -13.62 -15.62 8.52
C VAL A 201 -14.69 -14.51 8.59
N GLN A 202 -14.41 -13.42 9.30
CA GLN A 202 -15.37 -12.33 9.54
C GLN A 202 -14.83 -10.96 9.15
N LEU A 203 -15.67 -10.13 8.53
CA LEU A 203 -15.38 -8.71 8.30
C LEU A 203 -15.70 -7.92 9.58
N GLU A 204 -14.72 -7.22 10.14
CA GLU A 204 -14.93 -6.36 11.31
C GLU A 204 -15.39 -4.97 10.91
N SER A 205 -14.72 -4.36 9.93
CA SER A 205 -15.06 -3.02 9.46
C SER A 205 -14.51 -2.77 8.07
N VAL A 206 -15.27 -2.06 7.24
CA VAL A 206 -14.78 -1.51 5.99
C VAL A 206 -14.10 -0.17 6.29
N ILE A 207 -12.80 -0.08 6.04
CA ILE A 207 -12.03 1.16 6.12
C ILE A 207 -12.00 1.70 4.68
N GLN A 208 -12.77 2.76 4.40
CA GLN A 208 -12.66 3.41 3.08
C GLN A 208 -11.21 3.84 2.83
N SER A 209 -10.75 3.63 1.59
CA SER A 209 -9.42 4.00 1.11
C SER A 209 -9.03 5.40 1.61
N ALA A 210 -8.04 5.49 2.49
CA ALA A 210 -7.32 6.76 2.62
C ALA A 210 -6.39 6.81 1.41
N THR A 211 -6.80 7.52 0.35
CA THR A 211 -5.83 7.97 -0.67
C THR A 211 -4.69 8.68 0.07
N PRO A 212 -3.44 8.53 -0.36
CA PRO A 212 -2.34 9.28 0.24
C PRO A 212 -2.66 10.75 0.16
N VAL A 213 -2.58 11.43 1.29
CA VAL A 213 -2.73 12.88 1.29
C VAL A 213 -1.50 13.43 0.58
N ASN A 214 -1.68 14.05 -0.59
CA ASN A 214 -0.57 14.67 -1.29
C ASN A 214 -0.11 15.91 -0.51
N LEU A 215 1.07 15.80 0.11
CA LEU A 215 1.72 16.86 0.87
C LEU A 215 2.41 17.87 -0.05
N GLY A 216 2.70 17.51 -1.31
CA GLY A 216 3.22 18.44 -2.32
C GLY A 216 2.28 19.62 -2.57
N GLU A 217 0.96 19.36 -2.56
CA GLU A 217 -0.09 20.37 -2.72
C GLU A 217 -0.11 21.42 -1.58
N TRP A 218 0.39 21.06 -0.40
CA TRP A 218 0.39 21.95 0.76
C TRP A 218 1.34 23.14 0.57
N PHE A 219 2.44 22.95 -0.17
CA PHE A 219 3.36 24.02 -0.53
C PHE A 219 2.74 25.03 -1.51
N GLN A 220 1.64 24.65 -2.18
CA GLN A 220 0.90 25.50 -3.12
C GLN A 220 -0.36 26.10 -2.49
N ASP A 221 -0.49 26.04 -1.16
CA ASP A 221 -1.69 26.42 -0.41
C ASP A 221 -2.99 25.68 -0.86
N ASN A 222 -2.85 24.52 -1.50
CA ASN A 222 -3.98 23.67 -1.88
C ASN A 222 -4.24 22.60 -0.82
N PHE A 223 -5.34 22.77 -0.08
CA PHE A 223 -5.70 21.89 1.04
C PHE A 223 -7.02 21.15 0.83
N VAL A 224 -7.57 21.13 -0.39
CA VAL A 224 -8.90 20.55 -0.64
C VAL A 224 -8.95 19.07 -0.25
N GLU A 225 -7.99 18.27 -0.70
CA GLU A 225 -7.89 16.85 -0.35
C GLU A 225 -7.58 16.66 1.14
N ALA A 226 -6.62 17.42 1.67
CA ALA A 226 -6.25 17.38 3.09
C ALA A 226 -7.46 17.63 4.01
N ILE A 227 -8.26 18.65 3.73
CA ILE A 227 -9.45 18.98 4.52
C ILE A 227 -10.49 17.85 4.43
N GLN A 228 -10.70 17.27 3.24
CA GLN A 228 -11.59 16.11 3.07
C GLN A 228 -11.11 14.89 3.86
N ALA A 229 -9.80 14.69 3.93
CA ALA A 229 -9.15 13.64 4.72
C ALA A 229 -9.08 13.97 6.23
N GLY A 230 -9.65 15.10 6.68
CA GLY A 230 -9.74 15.47 8.09
C GLY A 230 -8.56 16.28 8.63
N TRP A 231 -7.66 16.75 7.76
CA TRP A 231 -6.58 17.65 8.15
C TRP A 231 -7.07 19.09 8.28
N GLN A 232 -6.77 19.68 9.42
CA GLN A 232 -7.21 21.00 9.84
C GLN A 232 -6.00 21.82 10.32
N THR A 233 -6.21 23.08 10.65
CA THR A 233 -5.20 23.90 11.31
C THR A 233 -4.97 23.41 12.74
N ILE A 234 -3.81 23.74 13.32
CA ILE A 234 -3.49 23.37 14.71
C ILE A 234 -4.50 24.04 15.67
N GLU A 235 -4.89 25.27 15.37
CA GLU A 235 -5.83 26.07 16.14
C GLU A 235 -7.24 25.47 16.14
N GLU A 236 -7.68 24.83 15.06
CA GLU A 236 -8.97 24.14 14.98
C GLU A 236 -8.98 22.85 15.82
N ILE A 237 -7.85 22.13 15.88
CA ILE A 237 -7.75 20.86 16.62
C ILE A 237 -7.58 21.08 18.12
N PHE A 238 -6.69 21.98 18.54
CA PHE A 238 -6.43 22.22 19.95
C PHE A 238 -7.36 23.29 20.53
N GLY A 239 -7.76 24.28 19.72
CA GLY A 239 -8.47 25.47 20.17
C GLY A 239 -7.51 26.59 20.57
N ILE A 240 -8.02 27.83 20.56
CA ILE A 240 -7.24 29.07 20.76
C ILE A 240 -6.69 29.20 22.22
N ARG A 241 -7.15 28.36 23.16
CA ARG A 241 -6.89 28.50 24.61
C ARG A 241 -6.11 27.36 25.26
N THR A 242 -5.84 26.27 24.54
CA THR A 242 -5.03 25.14 25.02
C THR A 242 -3.56 25.39 24.72
N ARG A 243 -2.67 24.71 25.46
CA ARG A 243 -1.23 24.71 25.20
C ARG A 243 -0.96 24.03 23.85
N SER A 244 -1.01 24.79 22.76
CA SER A 244 -0.63 24.29 21.45
C SER A 244 0.84 23.87 21.45
N PRO A 245 1.20 22.78 20.74
CA PRO A 245 2.60 22.39 20.57
C PRO A 245 3.47 23.52 20.02
N ALA A 246 4.66 23.72 20.61
CA ALA A 246 5.55 24.82 20.26
C ALA A 246 6.41 24.51 19.00
N PHE A 247 5.79 24.38 17.83
CA PHE A 247 6.51 24.29 16.55
C PHE A 247 6.88 25.70 16.07
N ARG A 248 8.17 26.07 16.11
CA ARG A 248 8.66 27.38 15.69
C ARG A 248 9.30 27.32 14.29
N SER A 249 8.50 27.48 13.25
CA SER A 249 8.93 27.42 11.84
C SER A 249 7.92 28.19 10.95
N ASN A 250 8.40 28.78 9.84
CA ASN A 250 7.58 29.37 8.75
C ASN A 250 7.08 28.29 7.76
N ALA A 251 6.87 27.08 8.27
CA ALA A 251 6.59 25.90 7.49
C ALA A 251 5.07 25.61 7.47
N VAL A 252 4.63 24.82 6.50
CA VAL A 252 3.20 24.51 6.32
C VAL A 252 2.79 23.47 7.34
N LYS A 253 1.79 23.82 8.17
CA LYS A 253 1.37 23.01 9.33
C LYS A 253 -0.08 22.60 9.24
N ARG A 254 -0.35 21.32 9.47
CA ARG A 254 -1.70 20.79 9.66
C ARG A 254 -1.71 19.75 10.76
N ALA A 255 -2.88 19.59 11.37
CA ALA A 255 -3.15 18.55 12.34
C ALA A 255 -4.40 17.77 11.96
N LYS A 256 -4.42 16.50 12.34
CA LYS A 256 -5.59 15.62 12.22
C LYS A 256 -5.84 14.97 13.57
N GLN A 257 -7.09 15.03 14.04
CA GLN A 257 -7.52 14.24 15.18
C GLN A 257 -7.67 12.78 14.74
N ILE A 258 -7.01 11.88 15.45
CA ILE A 258 -7.06 10.44 15.23
C ILE A 258 -7.50 9.75 16.52
N GLN A 259 -8.26 8.67 16.38
CA GLN A 259 -8.70 7.83 17.48
C GLN A 259 -7.96 6.50 17.39
N VAL A 260 -7.21 6.12 18.44
CA VAL A 260 -6.53 4.83 18.54
C VAL A 260 -6.99 4.15 19.82
N GLY A 261 -7.82 3.12 19.66
CA GLY A 261 -8.56 2.52 20.78
C GLY A 261 -9.45 3.53 21.49
N ASP A 262 -9.31 3.64 22.80
CA ASP A 262 -10.04 4.61 23.62
C ASP A 262 -9.40 6.01 23.69
N ARG A 263 -8.30 6.24 22.94
CA ARG A 263 -7.53 7.49 23.01
C ARG A 263 -7.68 8.37 21.78
N ALA A 264 -8.02 9.63 22.00
CA ALA A 264 -7.94 10.69 21.02
C ALA A 264 -6.53 11.32 21.04
N LEU A 265 -5.88 11.36 19.89
CA LEU A 265 -4.55 11.95 19.67
C LEU A 265 -4.61 12.92 18.50
N ALA A 266 -3.70 13.89 18.47
CA ALA A 266 -3.44 14.73 17.31
C ALA A 266 -2.19 14.23 16.60
N LEU A 267 -2.32 13.95 15.31
CA LEU A 267 -1.21 13.79 14.38
C LEU A 267 -0.93 15.14 13.75
N ILE A 268 0.32 15.61 13.80
CA ILE A 268 0.74 16.92 13.30
C ILE A 268 1.81 16.71 12.25
N LEU A 269 1.70 17.42 11.14
CA LEU A 269 2.75 17.53 10.13
C LEU A 269 3.16 18.99 10.01
N ASP A 270 4.46 19.23 10.06
CA ASP A 270 5.09 20.53 9.85
C ASP A 270 6.15 20.38 8.74
N LEU A 271 5.86 20.95 7.57
CA LEU A 271 6.57 20.70 6.31
C LEU A 271 7.39 21.91 5.87
N LYS A 272 8.68 21.69 5.64
CA LYS A 272 9.60 22.72 5.19
C LYS A 272 10.42 22.23 4.00
N GLN A 273 10.32 22.94 2.88
CA GLN A 273 11.26 22.75 1.79
C GLN A 273 12.63 23.35 2.18
N ILE A 274 13.68 22.57 1.99
CA ILE A 274 15.08 22.97 2.26
C ILE A 274 15.87 23.05 0.96
N GLU A 275 17.15 23.42 1.04
CA GLU A 275 18.02 23.55 -0.14
C GLU A 275 18.11 22.21 -0.89
N ASP A 276 18.39 22.26 -2.20
CA ASP A 276 18.44 21.10 -3.11
C ASP A 276 17.12 20.35 -3.36
N GLY A 277 15.99 20.89 -2.89
CA GLY A 277 14.65 20.33 -3.17
C GLY A 277 14.24 19.18 -2.24
N GLU A 278 15.06 18.90 -1.22
CA GLU A 278 14.71 18.02 -0.10
C GLU A 278 13.62 18.67 0.78
N ILE A 279 12.81 17.84 1.43
CA ILE A 279 11.68 18.24 2.24
C ILE A 279 11.88 17.74 3.67
N SER A 280 12.11 18.66 4.61
CA SER A 280 12.11 18.37 6.03
C SER A 280 10.67 18.30 6.53
N THR A 281 10.34 17.20 7.20
CA THR A 281 8.99 16.89 7.69
C THR A 281 9.06 16.51 9.16
N PHE A 282 8.48 17.36 10.00
CA PHE A 282 8.33 17.05 11.42
C PHE A 282 6.98 16.37 11.65
N LEU A 283 7.04 15.12 12.11
CA LEU A 283 5.90 14.34 12.57
C LEU A 283 5.71 14.55 14.06
N GLY A 284 4.58 15.16 14.43
CA GLY A 284 4.18 15.35 15.82
C GLY A 284 3.03 14.43 16.24
N VAL A 285 3.08 13.88 17.45
CA VAL A 285 1.94 13.17 18.07
C VAL A 285 1.70 13.71 19.46
N TYR A 286 0.46 14.14 19.73
CA TYR A 286 0.08 14.78 21.00
C TYR A 286 -1.24 14.21 21.53
N PRO A 287 -1.43 14.12 22.85
CA PRO A 287 -2.72 13.77 23.42
C PRO A 287 -3.75 14.89 23.17
N LEU A 288 -5.02 14.52 22.98
CA LEU A 288 -6.14 15.45 22.87
C LEU A 288 -7.12 15.32 24.06
N GLY A 289 -7.90 16.38 24.26
CA GLY A 289 -8.85 16.49 25.37
C GLY A 289 -8.17 16.80 26.69
N GLU A 290 -8.64 16.19 27.78
CA GLU A 290 -8.13 16.41 29.14
C GLU A 290 -6.84 15.63 29.45
N GLN A 291 -6.34 14.84 28.51
CA GLN A 291 -5.16 14.01 28.70
C GLN A 291 -3.89 14.86 28.57
N THR A 292 -2.97 14.72 29.54
CA THR A 292 -1.70 15.46 29.55
C THR A 292 -0.56 14.70 28.89
N TYR A 293 -0.64 13.36 28.85
CA TYR A 293 0.45 12.50 28.42
C TYR A 293 0.00 11.53 27.32
N LEU A 294 0.93 11.18 26.44
CA LEU A 294 0.77 10.09 25.50
C LEU A 294 0.60 8.75 26.26
N PRO A 295 -0.19 7.81 25.72
CA PRO A 295 -0.36 6.50 26.34
C PRO A 295 0.98 5.75 26.44
N GLU A 296 1.23 5.08 27.58
CA GLU A 296 2.52 4.39 27.84
C GLU A 296 2.84 3.26 26.83
N ASN A 297 1.82 2.72 26.17
CA ASN A 297 1.94 1.57 25.26
C ASN A 297 1.76 2.00 23.80
N LEU A 298 1.74 3.30 23.53
CA LEU A 298 1.64 3.84 22.18
C LEU A 298 2.92 3.50 21.42
N LYS A 299 2.77 2.82 20.29
CA LYS A 299 3.85 2.57 19.34
C LYS A 299 3.58 3.36 18.08
N ILE A 300 4.61 4.03 17.57
CA ILE A 300 4.57 4.78 16.33
C ILE A 300 5.60 4.13 15.39
N ALA A 301 5.18 3.74 14.21
CA ALA A 301 6.04 3.17 13.18
C ALA A 301 5.88 3.98 11.88
N ILE A 302 7.00 4.40 11.32
CA ILE A 302 7.05 5.10 10.04
C ILE A 302 7.60 4.12 9.01
N PHE A 303 6.94 4.02 7.86
CA PHE A 303 7.35 3.14 6.77
C PHE A 303 7.66 4.00 5.55
N ILE A 304 8.86 3.82 5.01
CA ILE A 304 9.38 4.52 3.82
C ILE A 304 9.66 3.44 2.76
N GLU A 305 9.48 3.75 1.48
CA GLU A 305 9.59 2.77 0.38
C GLU A 305 10.97 2.06 0.41
N SER A 306 10.94 0.72 0.49
CA SER A 306 12.13 -0.15 0.48
C SER A 306 13.04 -0.11 1.73
N GLU A 307 12.60 0.52 2.83
CA GLU A 307 13.34 0.57 4.09
C GLU A 307 12.69 -0.26 5.20
N GLU A 308 13.49 -0.65 6.21
CA GLU A 308 12.94 -1.20 7.45
C GLU A 308 12.11 -0.12 8.16
N PRO A 309 10.98 -0.50 8.81
CA PRO A 309 10.16 0.46 9.51
C PRO A 309 10.94 1.14 10.64
N LEU A 310 10.87 2.47 10.66
CA LEU A 310 11.42 3.27 11.73
C LEU A 310 10.43 3.28 12.90
N GLU A 311 10.73 2.52 13.95
CA GLU A 311 9.99 2.56 15.20
C GLU A 311 10.41 3.77 16.05
N ILE A 312 9.45 4.59 16.41
CA ILE A 312 9.68 5.79 17.21
C ILE A 312 9.36 5.51 18.69
N PRO A 313 10.35 5.59 19.59
CA PRO A 313 10.15 5.27 20.99
C PRO A 313 9.31 6.34 21.70
N VAL A 314 8.17 5.93 22.28
CA VAL A 314 7.37 6.80 23.15
C VAL A 314 7.87 6.66 24.59
N THR A 315 8.34 7.77 25.15
CA THR A 315 8.83 7.81 26.54
C THR A 315 7.65 7.91 27.51
N LYS A 316 7.75 7.26 28.67
CA LYS A 316 6.74 7.38 29.74
C LYS A 316 6.53 8.84 30.15
N ASN A 317 5.27 9.20 30.39
CA ASN A 317 4.85 10.56 30.74
C ASN A 317 5.29 11.63 29.70
N SER A 318 5.42 11.25 28.43
CA SER A 318 5.66 12.22 27.37
C SER A 318 4.41 13.05 27.10
N GLN A 319 4.51 14.37 27.08
CA GLN A 319 3.39 15.28 26.73
C GLN A 319 3.13 15.35 25.23
N GLY A 320 4.02 14.77 24.43
CA GLY A 320 3.97 14.76 23.00
C GLY A 320 5.30 14.30 22.42
N LEU A 321 5.28 13.86 21.19
CA LEU A 321 6.44 13.38 20.48
C LEU A 321 6.62 14.18 19.20
N ILE A 322 7.86 14.46 18.83
CA ILE A 322 8.23 15.04 17.54
C ILE A 322 9.38 14.22 16.96
N GLN A 323 9.26 13.81 15.70
CA GLN A 323 10.32 13.19 14.92
C GLN A 323 10.52 13.98 13.63
N GLU A 324 11.76 14.37 13.33
CA GLU A 324 12.11 14.97 12.03
C GLU A 324 12.50 13.87 11.03
N LEU A 325 12.02 14.01 9.80
CA LEU A 325 12.25 13.11 8.68
C LEU A 325 12.59 13.94 7.45
N PHE A 326 13.29 13.33 6.49
CA PHE A 326 13.71 13.97 5.25
C PHE A 326 13.20 13.15 4.08
N PHE A 327 12.61 13.83 3.10
CA PHE A 327 12.01 13.21 1.92
C PHE A 327 12.41 13.96 0.65
N SER A 328 12.44 13.22 -0.45
CA SER A 328 12.54 13.74 -1.81
C SER A 328 11.16 13.90 -2.45
N SER A 329 11.04 14.80 -3.43
CA SER A 329 9.82 14.86 -4.26
C SER A 329 9.54 13.52 -4.95
N GLY A 330 8.27 13.12 -4.98
CA GLY A 330 7.82 11.83 -5.48
C GLY A 330 7.91 10.68 -4.49
N GLU A 331 8.51 10.87 -3.31
CA GLU A 331 8.52 9.85 -2.27
C GLU A 331 7.17 9.71 -1.57
N GLN A 332 6.94 8.51 -1.06
CA GLN A 332 5.75 8.13 -0.33
C GLN A 332 6.15 7.49 0.99
N PHE A 333 5.35 7.76 2.02
CA PHE A 333 5.54 7.16 3.33
C PHE A 333 4.19 6.99 4.02
N ARG A 334 4.17 6.21 5.09
CA ARG A 334 3.01 6.08 5.97
C ARG A 334 3.40 6.09 7.43
N VAL A 335 2.47 6.54 8.24
CA VAL A 335 2.62 6.58 9.69
C VAL A 335 1.55 5.70 10.31
N GLN A 336 1.99 4.74 11.11
CA GLN A 336 1.11 3.87 11.86
C GLN A 336 1.22 4.17 13.34
N LEU A 337 0.09 4.42 13.98
CA LEU A 337 -0.02 4.53 15.44
C LEU A 337 -0.77 3.32 15.96
N SER A 338 -0.25 2.71 17.01
CA SER A 338 -0.88 1.53 17.62
C SER A 338 -0.85 1.57 19.14
N LEU A 339 -1.94 1.13 19.76
CA LEU A 339 -2.13 1.06 21.19
C LEU A 339 -2.76 -0.30 21.54
N GLY A 340 -1.94 -1.24 22.00
CA GLY A 340 -2.38 -2.63 22.14
C GLY A 340 -2.74 -3.21 20.77
N ASP A 341 -3.98 -3.67 20.62
CA ASP A 341 -4.49 -4.30 19.39
C ASP A 341 -5.12 -3.30 18.41
N ASP A 342 -5.37 -2.06 18.87
CA ASP A 342 -5.89 -0.99 18.04
C ASP A 342 -4.77 -0.29 17.28
N SER A 343 -5.03 0.02 16.01
CA SER A 343 -4.11 0.82 15.20
C SER A 343 -4.81 1.64 14.15
N ILE A 344 -4.20 2.77 13.81
CA ILE A 344 -4.57 3.60 12.67
C ILE A 344 -3.33 3.84 11.80
N THR A 345 -3.55 3.96 10.49
CA THR A 345 -2.48 4.20 9.52
C THR A 345 -2.88 5.37 8.62
N GLU A 346 -1.99 6.34 8.47
CA GLU A 346 -2.13 7.47 7.55
C GLU A 346 -1.07 7.38 6.45
N TYR A 347 -1.47 7.70 5.21
CA TYR A 347 -0.63 7.58 4.01
C TYR A 347 -0.35 8.97 3.44
N PHE A 348 0.87 9.17 2.95
CA PHE A 348 1.37 10.46 2.49
C PHE A 348 2.22 10.31 1.23
N SER A 349 2.20 11.34 0.39
CA SER A 349 3.05 11.46 -0.80
C SER A 349 3.55 12.90 -0.99
N TYR A 350 4.67 13.07 -1.70
CA TYR A 350 5.18 14.37 -2.15
C TYR A 350 5.13 14.49 -3.68
N GLU A 351 4.01 14.11 -4.28
CA GLU A 351 3.80 14.16 -5.74
C GLU A 351 3.71 15.58 -6.30
#